data_AF-A0A5P9H4P3-F1
#
_entry.id   AF-A0A5P9H4P3-F1
#
_cell.length_a   1.000
_cell.length_b   1.000
_cell.length_c   1.000
_cell.angle_alpha   90.00
_cell.angle_beta   90.00
_cell.angle_gamma   90.00
#
_symmetry.space_group_name_H-M   'P 1'
#
loop_
_entity.id
_entity.type
_entity.pdbx_description
1 polymer ?
#
loop_
_entity_poly.entity_id
_entity_poly.type
_entity_poly.pdbx_seq_one_letter_code
_entity_poly.pdbx_strand_id
1 'polypeptide(L)'
;MGWAMKTKGYNQRRACALAGIEPRVYRRKTKRPEDTELRARMKELASERRRFGYRRLHILLRREGWELNWKKLYRVYREEGLTVRKRGGRKRAVGTRTPMAIPQGPNQRWSLDFMSDALEDGRRFRVLNVIDDFTRECLAAVVDTSIGGARVARELDRIAELRGYPCMVVSDNGTELTSNAMLTRIPESALATSAITSFSLIQKHVPSSGNEPPISPRFFTIAYRNLREFIQ
;
A
#
# COMPACT_ATOMS: atom_id res chain seq x y z
N MET A 1 -33.40 2.33 32.06
CA MET A 1 -34.03 1.67 33.23
C MET A 1 -33.10 1.50 34.43
N GLY A 2 -31.87 0.97 34.24
CA GLY A 2 -30.93 0.80 35.35
C GLY A 2 -30.56 2.09 36.09
N TRP A 3 -30.45 3.21 35.39
CA TRP A 3 -30.16 4.53 35.98
C TRP A 3 -31.25 5.00 36.97
N ALA A 4 -32.53 4.89 36.61
CA ALA A 4 -33.63 5.34 37.45
C ALA A 4 -33.74 4.56 38.78
N MET A 5 -33.43 3.26 38.74
CA MET A 5 -33.44 2.43 39.95
C MET A 5 -32.17 2.60 40.79
N LYS A 6 -30.98 2.70 40.15
CA LYS A 6 -29.69 2.78 40.85
C LYS A 6 -29.34 4.18 41.34
N THR A 7 -29.72 5.22 40.62
CA THR A 7 -29.29 6.61 40.88
C THR A 7 -30.38 7.43 41.57
N LYS A 8 -31.67 7.12 41.32
CA LYS A 8 -32.82 7.84 41.89
C LYS A 8 -33.59 7.04 42.94
N GLY A 9 -33.18 5.80 43.23
CA GLY A 9 -33.81 4.95 44.25
C GLY A 9 -35.25 4.51 43.94
N TYR A 10 -35.70 4.64 42.69
CA TYR A 10 -37.07 4.27 42.34
C TYR A 10 -37.27 2.75 42.32
N ASN A 11 -38.41 2.31 42.85
CA ASN A 11 -38.83 0.91 42.71
C ASN A 11 -39.06 0.57 41.22
N GLN A 12 -38.90 -0.70 40.85
CA GLN A 12 -38.97 -1.15 39.47
C GLN A 12 -40.30 -0.73 38.79
N ARG A 13 -41.43 -0.81 39.49
CA ARG A 13 -42.75 -0.45 38.95
C ARG A 13 -42.83 1.04 38.60
N ARG A 14 -42.34 1.91 39.49
CA ARG A 14 -42.30 3.36 39.29
C ARG A 14 -41.36 3.74 38.15
N ALA A 15 -40.19 3.11 38.08
CA ALA A 15 -39.27 3.31 36.96
C ALA A 15 -39.90 2.89 35.62
N CYS A 16 -40.62 1.75 35.60
CA CYS A 16 -41.33 1.23 34.41
C CYS A 16 -42.47 2.16 33.97
N ALA A 17 -43.26 2.67 34.92
CA ALA A 17 -44.32 3.64 34.63
C ALA A 17 -43.78 4.95 34.03
N LEU A 18 -42.70 5.50 34.60
CA LEU A 18 -42.05 6.71 34.08
C LEU A 18 -41.49 6.55 32.67
N ALA A 19 -41.09 5.32 32.30
CA ALA A 19 -40.58 5.00 30.97
C ALA A 19 -41.66 4.55 29.98
N GLY A 20 -42.93 4.43 30.40
CA GLY A 20 -44.01 3.91 29.56
C GLY A 20 -43.88 2.42 29.22
N ILE A 21 -43.17 1.63 30.02
CA ILE A 21 -42.92 0.20 29.78
C ILE A 21 -43.69 -0.63 30.81
N GLU A 22 -44.35 -1.71 30.39
CA GLU A 22 -44.99 -2.63 31.31
C GLU A 22 -43.94 -3.45 32.12
N PRO A 23 -44.06 -3.57 33.46
CA PRO A 23 -43.08 -4.30 34.28
C PRO A 23 -42.82 -5.75 33.83
N ARG A 24 -43.79 -6.41 33.21
CA ARG A 24 -43.66 -7.77 32.66
C ARG A 24 -42.66 -7.83 31.50
N VAL A 25 -42.67 -6.82 30.63
CA VAL A 25 -41.73 -6.69 29.51
C VAL A 25 -40.31 -6.49 30.04
N TYR A 26 -40.14 -5.64 31.06
CA TYR A 26 -38.82 -5.44 31.69
C TYR A 26 -38.29 -6.71 32.37
N ARG A 27 -39.15 -7.52 33.00
CA ARG A 27 -38.76 -8.79 33.64
C ARG A 27 -38.46 -9.91 32.65
N ARG A 28 -38.90 -9.79 31.40
CA ARG A 28 -38.71 -10.81 30.37
C ARG A 28 -37.22 -10.94 30.05
N LYS A 29 -36.58 -11.95 30.63
CA LYS A 29 -35.25 -12.39 30.20
C LYS A 29 -35.42 -13.24 28.95
N THR A 30 -34.77 -12.87 27.86
CA THR A 30 -34.68 -13.73 26.69
C THR A 30 -33.79 -14.92 27.04
N LYS A 31 -34.40 -16.08 27.33
CA LYS A 31 -33.66 -17.36 27.35
C LYS A 31 -33.35 -17.72 25.90
N ARG A 32 -32.08 -17.66 25.54
CA ARG A 32 -31.59 -18.09 24.22
C ARG A 32 -31.01 -19.50 24.37
N PRO A 33 -31.30 -20.42 23.44
CA PRO A 33 -30.58 -21.68 23.40
C PRO A 33 -29.09 -21.38 23.17
N GLU A 34 -28.23 -22.09 23.90
CA GLU A 34 -26.79 -21.87 23.86
C GLU A 34 -26.18 -22.28 22.51
N ASP A 35 -26.92 -23.06 21.72
CA ASP A 35 -26.55 -23.54 20.38
C ASP A 35 -25.21 -24.30 20.38
N THR A 36 -24.92 -25.02 21.47
CA THR A 36 -23.61 -25.64 21.76
C THR A 36 -23.16 -26.61 20.68
N GLU A 37 -24.05 -27.49 20.21
CA GLU A 37 -23.75 -28.45 19.14
C GLU A 37 -23.48 -27.77 17.80
N LEU A 38 -24.29 -26.76 17.46
CA LEU A 38 -24.11 -25.97 16.24
C LEU A 38 -22.76 -25.23 16.26
N ARG A 39 -22.38 -24.64 17.40
CA ARG A 39 -21.10 -23.95 17.56
C ARG A 39 -19.92 -24.92 17.40
N ALA A 40 -20.00 -26.10 18.02
CA ALA A 40 -18.98 -27.12 17.91
C ALA A 40 -18.79 -27.55 16.45
N ARG A 41 -19.89 -27.89 15.75
CA ARG A 41 -19.83 -28.31 14.35
C ARG A 41 -19.35 -27.20 13.41
N MET A 42 -19.77 -25.96 13.65
CA MET A 42 -19.30 -24.81 12.88
C MET A 42 -17.79 -24.57 13.03
N LYS A 43 -17.23 -24.79 14.24
CA LYS A 43 -15.79 -24.67 14.49
C LYS A 43 -15.00 -25.74 13.76
N GLU A 44 -15.49 -26.97 13.75
CA GLU A 44 -14.88 -28.10 13.05
C GLU A 44 -14.83 -27.85 11.53
N LEU A 45 -15.96 -27.49 10.92
CA LEU A 45 -16.00 -27.17 9.48
C LEU A 45 -15.12 -25.97 9.11
N ALA A 46 -15.02 -24.98 10.01
CA ALA A 46 -14.17 -23.81 9.82
C ALA A 46 -12.67 -24.11 10.00
N SER A 47 -12.30 -25.08 10.85
CA SER A 47 -10.91 -25.49 11.07
C SER A 47 -10.37 -26.29 9.88
N GLU A 48 -11.16 -27.21 9.35
CA GLU A 48 -10.83 -27.96 8.13
C GLU A 48 -10.69 -27.03 6.91
N ARG A 49 -11.56 -26.01 6.82
CA ARG A 49 -11.67 -25.15 5.63
C ARG A 49 -11.64 -23.67 5.99
N ARG A 50 -10.49 -23.21 6.50
CA ARG A 50 -10.22 -21.82 6.97
C ARG A 50 -10.57 -20.68 5.99
N ARG A 51 -10.77 -20.96 4.70
CA ARG A 51 -11.15 -19.97 3.68
C ARG A 51 -12.66 -19.80 3.51
N PHE A 52 -13.47 -20.64 4.15
CA PHE A 52 -14.91 -20.63 3.94
C PHE A 52 -15.59 -19.60 4.85
N GLY A 53 -16.32 -18.68 4.22
CA GLY A 53 -17.22 -17.77 4.94
C GLY A 53 -18.54 -18.44 5.31
N TYR A 54 -19.36 -17.73 6.07
CA TYR A 54 -20.64 -18.21 6.59
C TYR A 54 -21.59 -18.80 5.51
N ARG A 55 -21.57 -18.28 4.27
CA ARG A 55 -22.38 -18.80 3.16
C ARG A 55 -22.00 -20.23 2.77
N ARG A 56 -20.71 -20.54 2.71
CA ARG A 56 -20.25 -21.91 2.40
C ARG A 56 -20.50 -22.85 3.57
N LEU A 57 -20.31 -22.38 4.81
CA LEU A 57 -20.65 -23.16 6.00
C LEU A 57 -22.14 -23.51 6.05
N HIS A 58 -23.03 -22.58 5.66
CA HIS A 58 -24.47 -22.82 5.59
C HIS A 58 -24.84 -23.95 4.62
N ILE A 59 -24.19 -24.02 3.46
CA ILE A 59 -24.40 -25.09 2.49
C ILE A 59 -23.94 -26.45 3.05
N LEU A 60 -22.78 -26.49 3.70
CA LEU A 60 -22.24 -27.73 4.29
C LEU A 60 -23.15 -28.26 5.40
N LEU A 61 -23.57 -27.39 6.31
CA LEU A 61 -24.50 -27.76 7.38
C LEU A 61 -25.85 -28.22 6.82
N ARG A 62 -26.35 -27.60 5.75
CA ARG A 62 -27.60 -28.04 5.10
C ARG A 62 -27.47 -29.43 4.47
N ARG A 63 -26.30 -29.78 3.94
CA ARG A 63 -26.02 -31.14 3.41
C ARG A 63 -25.95 -32.19 4.52
N GLU A 64 -25.53 -31.79 5.71
CA GLU A 64 -25.54 -32.61 6.92
C GLU A 64 -26.93 -32.70 7.59
N GLY A 65 -27.97 -32.13 6.97
CA GLY A 65 -29.36 -32.19 7.47
C GLY A 65 -29.75 -31.08 8.44
N TRP A 66 -28.90 -30.07 8.64
CA TRP A 66 -29.23 -28.95 9.54
C TRP A 66 -30.19 -27.95 8.88
N GLU A 67 -31.39 -27.82 9.44
CA GLU A 67 -32.35 -26.77 9.07
C GLU A 67 -32.11 -25.49 9.87
N LEU A 68 -31.24 -24.62 9.36
CA LEU A 68 -30.84 -23.39 10.03
C LEU A 68 -31.26 -22.14 9.24
N ASN A 69 -31.90 -21.21 9.94
CA ASN A 69 -32.08 -19.86 9.43
C ASN A 69 -30.70 -19.18 9.26
N TRP A 70 -30.45 -18.60 8.09
CA TRP A 70 -29.20 -17.91 7.77
C TRP A 70 -28.85 -16.81 8.78
N LYS A 71 -29.86 -16.15 9.39
CA LYS A 71 -29.64 -15.15 10.46
C LYS A 71 -29.03 -15.77 11.72
N LYS A 72 -29.49 -16.97 12.10
CA LYS A 72 -28.96 -17.72 13.24
C LYS A 72 -27.51 -18.12 13.00
N LEU A 73 -27.22 -18.68 11.82
CA LEU A 73 -25.87 -19.08 11.44
C LEU A 73 -24.91 -17.89 11.38
N TYR A 74 -25.33 -16.78 10.78
CA TYR A 74 -24.49 -15.57 10.70
C TYR A 74 -24.19 -14.99 12.09
N ARG A 75 -25.17 -15.02 13.00
CA ARG A 75 -24.96 -14.62 14.40
C ARG A 75 -23.91 -15.49 15.09
N VAL A 76 -24.08 -16.81 15.05
CA VAL A 76 -23.14 -17.76 15.68
C VAL A 76 -21.75 -17.64 15.04
N TYR A 77 -21.67 -17.50 13.72
CA TYR A 77 -20.43 -17.25 12.99
C TYR A 77 -19.66 -16.02 13.48
N ARG A 78 -20.37 -14.92 13.78
CA ARG A 78 -19.77 -13.70 14.33
C ARG A 78 -19.37 -13.84 15.80
N GLU A 79 -20.24 -14.46 16.62
CA GLU A 79 -19.97 -14.69 18.04
C GLU A 79 -18.74 -15.60 18.25
N GLU A 80 -18.56 -16.59 17.38
CA GLU A 80 -17.40 -17.51 17.42
C GLU A 80 -16.14 -16.96 16.72
N GLY A 81 -16.18 -15.73 16.19
CA GLY A 81 -15.01 -15.10 15.57
C GLY A 81 -14.51 -15.80 14.30
N LEU A 82 -15.34 -16.60 13.62
CA LEU A 82 -14.97 -17.41 12.46
C LEU A 82 -14.75 -16.60 11.17
N THR A 83 -14.67 -15.27 11.28
CA THR A 83 -14.53 -14.37 10.13
C THR A 83 -13.21 -14.62 9.41
N VAL A 84 -13.30 -14.93 8.12
CA VAL A 84 -12.12 -15.13 7.27
C VAL A 84 -11.30 -13.84 7.24
N ARG A 85 -10.08 -13.88 7.79
CA ARG A 85 -9.16 -12.75 7.75
C ARG A 85 -8.84 -12.44 6.30
N LYS A 86 -9.06 -11.18 5.89
CA LYS A 86 -8.54 -10.68 4.61
C LYS A 86 -7.02 -10.83 4.64
N ARG A 87 -6.44 -11.43 3.61
CA ARG A 87 -4.98 -11.50 3.46
C ARG A 87 -4.46 -10.07 3.50
N GLY A 88 -3.70 -9.71 4.54
CA GLY A 88 -3.00 -8.44 4.57
C GLY A 88 -2.12 -8.36 3.32
N GLY A 89 -2.13 -7.21 2.65
CA GLY A 89 -1.20 -6.96 1.54
C GLY A 89 0.23 -7.29 1.97
N ARG A 90 1.06 -7.74 1.04
CA ARG A 90 2.48 -8.04 1.31
C ARG A 90 3.11 -6.80 1.93
N LYS A 91 3.48 -6.85 3.22
CA LYS A 91 4.21 -5.77 3.87
C LYS A 91 5.55 -5.67 3.15
N ARG A 92 5.77 -4.60 2.39
CA ARG A 92 7.07 -4.29 1.81
C ARG A 92 8.04 -4.07 2.97
N ALA A 93 9.24 -4.61 2.87
CA ALA A 93 10.27 -4.42 3.89
C ALA A 93 10.45 -2.91 4.12
N VAL A 94 10.16 -2.47 5.35
CA VAL A 94 10.49 -1.13 5.83
C VAL A 94 11.98 -1.18 6.21
N GLY A 95 12.84 -1.39 5.22
CA GLY A 95 14.28 -1.23 5.42
C GLY A 95 14.54 0.21 5.86
N THR A 96 15.41 0.37 6.85
CA THR A 96 15.86 1.64 7.45
C THR A 96 15.96 2.73 6.39
N ARG A 97 14.94 3.59 6.32
CA ARG A 97 14.93 4.74 5.41
C ARG A 97 15.86 5.78 6.01
N THR A 98 17.11 5.78 5.58
CA THR A 98 17.93 6.98 5.71
C THR A 98 17.23 8.12 4.97
N PRO A 99 17.05 9.28 5.61
CA PRO A 99 16.61 10.48 4.90
C PRO A 99 17.59 10.73 3.75
N MET A 100 17.10 10.75 2.52
CA MET A 100 17.94 11.15 1.39
C MET A 100 18.25 12.64 1.53
N ALA A 101 19.51 13.01 1.27
CA ALA A 101 19.93 14.41 1.31
C ALA A 101 19.04 15.27 0.39
N ILE A 102 18.63 16.43 0.88
CA ILE A 102 17.89 17.42 0.10
C ILE A 102 18.90 18.08 -0.85
N PRO A 103 18.62 18.13 -2.18
CA PRO A 103 19.52 18.79 -3.12
C PRO A 103 19.67 20.27 -2.74
N GLN A 104 20.90 20.78 -2.84
CA GLN A 104 21.30 22.13 -2.46
C GLN A 104 21.48 23.07 -3.66
N GLY A 105 21.28 22.55 -4.88
CA GLY A 105 21.38 23.34 -6.09
C GLY A 105 20.69 22.69 -7.29
N PRO A 106 20.47 23.45 -8.38
CA PRO A 106 19.90 22.94 -9.61
C PRO A 106 20.73 21.78 -10.17
N ASN A 107 20.07 20.90 -10.91
CA ASN A 107 20.67 19.77 -11.60
C ASN A 107 21.41 18.77 -10.70
N GLN A 108 21.19 18.80 -9.38
CA GLN A 108 21.78 17.80 -8.49
C GLN A 108 20.96 16.50 -8.46
N ARG A 109 19.63 16.61 -8.56
CA ARG A 109 18.74 15.46 -8.51
C ARG A 109 17.52 15.67 -9.40
N TRP A 110 17.31 14.74 -10.32
CA TRP A 110 16.08 14.67 -11.10
C TRP A 110 15.18 13.57 -10.54
N SER A 111 13.90 13.90 -10.36
CA SER A 111 12.85 12.93 -10.06
C SER A 111 12.06 12.61 -11.32
N LEU A 112 11.87 11.31 -11.55
CA LEU A 112 11.08 10.75 -12.63
C LEU A 112 9.78 10.22 -12.04
N ASP A 113 8.67 10.56 -12.70
CA ASP A 113 7.34 10.10 -12.33
C ASP A 113 6.58 9.63 -13.58
N PHE A 114 5.88 8.51 -13.46
CA PHE A 114 5.05 7.96 -14.52
C PHE A 114 3.58 8.07 -14.15
N MET A 115 2.86 8.90 -14.89
CA MET A 115 1.40 8.95 -14.82
C MET A 115 0.82 8.08 -15.94
N SER A 116 -0.30 7.41 -15.67
CA SER A 116 -1.04 6.63 -16.67
C SER A 116 -2.49 7.08 -16.69
N ASP A 117 -3.06 7.22 -17.87
CA ASP A 117 -4.47 7.58 -18.07
C ASP A 117 -5.04 6.89 -19.31
N ALA A 118 -6.32 7.07 -19.58
CA ALA A 118 -7.01 6.52 -20.73
C ALA A 118 -7.82 7.59 -21.49
N LEU A 119 -7.80 7.49 -22.81
CA LEU A 119 -8.67 8.26 -23.68
C LEU A 119 -10.12 7.76 -23.60
N GLU A 120 -11.05 8.53 -24.13
CA GLU A 120 -12.48 8.18 -24.18
C GLU A 120 -12.73 6.86 -24.95
N ASP A 121 -11.90 6.57 -25.95
CA ASP A 121 -11.93 5.32 -26.72
C ASP A 121 -11.32 4.11 -25.99
N GLY A 122 -10.87 4.28 -24.74
CA GLY A 122 -10.29 3.24 -23.90
C GLY A 122 -8.80 2.97 -24.14
N ARG A 123 -8.16 3.64 -25.11
CA ARG A 123 -6.71 3.54 -25.32
C ARG A 123 -5.96 4.17 -24.16
N ARG A 124 -5.02 3.44 -23.60
CA ARG A 124 -4.17 3.91 -22.50
C ARG A 124 -2.97 4.68 -23.02
N PHE A 125 -2.58 5.72 -22.31
CA PHE A 125 -1.33 6.43 -22.51
C PHE A 125 -0.64 6.68 -21.18
N ARG A 126 0.64 7.06 -21.28
CA ARG A 126 1.51 7.34 -20.15
C ARG A 126 2.20 8.66 -20.36
N VAL A 127 2.52 9.32 -19.25
CA VAL A 127 3.30 10.56 -19.21
C VAL A 127 4.50 10.32 -18.32
N LEU A 128 5.71 10.48 -18.87
CA LEU A 128 6.94 10.58 -18.10
C LEU A 128 7.17 12.05 -17.77
N ASN A 129 7.18 12.38 -16.49
CA ASN A 129 7.60 13.67 -15.98
C ASN A 129 9.04 13.57 -15.49
N VAL A 130 9.88 14.54 -15.87
CA VAL A 130 11.24 14.72 -15.35
C VAL A 130 11.27 16.06 -14.64
N ILE A 131 11.53 16.05 -13.34
CA ILE A 131 11.47 17.25 -12.49
C ILE A 131 12.82 17.46 -11.82
N ASP A 132 13.31 18.68 -11.81
CA ASP A 132 14.45 19.06 -10.96
C ASP A 132 13.97 19.26 -9.51
N ASP A 133 14.55 18.53 -8.57
CA ASP A 133 14.06 18.55 -7.19
C ASP A 133 14.39 19.84 -6.44
N PHE A 134 15.40 20.60 -6.88
CA PHE A 134 15.78 21.86 -6.27
C PHE A 134 14.94 23.01 -6.84
N THR A 135 14.92 23.18 -8.16
CA THR A 135 14.20 24.30 -8.79
C THR A 135 12.70 24.06 -8.92
N ARG A 136 12.25 22.81 -8.80
CA ARG A 136 10.88 22.37 -9.08
C ARG A 136 10.45 22.59 -10.53
N GLU A 137 11.40 22.80 -11.42
CA GLU A 137 11.16 22.92 -12.85
C GLU A 137 10.81 21.55 -13.45
N CYS A 138 9.77 21.51 -14.29
CA CYS A 138 9.48 20.36 -15.13
C CYS A 138 10.39 20.42 -16.37
N LEU A 139 11.41 19.57 -16.39
CA LEU A 139 12.41 19.50 -17.46
C LEU A 139 11.87 18.82 -18.71
N ALA A 140 10.96 17.86 -18.56
CA ALA A 140 10.25 17.23 -19.65
C ALA A 140 8.93 16.59 -19.19
N ALA A 141 7.93 16.62 -20.08
CA ALA A 141 6.69 15.86 -19.96
C ALA A 141 6.48 15.10 -21.28
N VAL A 142 6.81 13.81 -21.28
CA VAL A 142 6.81 12.97 -22.49
C VAL A 142 5.59 12.07 -22.48
N VAL A 143 4.71 12.25 -23.45
CA VAL A 143 3.47 11.49 -23.59
C VAL A 143 3.64 10.42 -24.66
N ASP A 144 3.33 9.16 -24.32
CA ASP A 144 3.31 8.06 -25.29
C ASP A 144 2.35 6.94 -24.82
N THR A 145 1.93 6.07 -25.75
CA THR A 145 1.19 4.84 -25.44
C THR A 145 2.02 3.84 -24.64
N SER A 146 3.35 3.85 -24.82
CA SER A 146 4.31 3.06 -24.06
C SER A 146 5.66 3.79 -24.00
N ILE A 147 6.22 3.90 -22.80
CA ILE A 147 7.53 4.54 -22.57
C ILE A 147 8.48 3.50 -21.99
N GLY A 148 9.25 2.86 -22.86
CA GLY A 148 10.29 1.90 -22.46
C GLY A 148 11.59 2.59 -22.01
N GLY A 149 12.46 1.87 -21.28
CA GLY A 149 13.70 2.42 -20.74
C GLY A 149 14.62 3.09 -21.77
N ALA A 150 14.69 2.58 -23.00
CA ALA A 150 15.47 3.20 -24.08
C ALA A 150 14.89 4.56 -24.55
N ARG A 151 13.56 4.76 -24.45
CA ARG A 151 12.96 6.07 -24.70
C ARG A 151 13.28 7.02 -23.56
N VAL A 152 13.12 6.57 -22.31
CA VAL A 152 13.47 7.37 -21.11
C VAL A 152 14.91 7.87 -21.20
N ALA A 153 15.88 6.97 -21.45
CA ALA A 153 17.30 7.33 -21.54
C ALA A 153 17.57 8.43 -22.59
N ARG A 154 16.96 8.31 -23.78
CA ARG A 154 17.10 9.33 -24.83
C ARG A 154 16.55 10.70 -24.41
N GLU A 155 15.45 10.73 -23.67
CA GLU A 155 14.88 12.00 -23.20
C GLU A 155 15.75 12.61 -22.10
N LEU A 156 16.31 11.79 -21.20
CA LEU A 156 17.27 12.27 -20.21
C LEU A 156 18.56 12.81 -20.85
N ASP A 157 19.10 12.13 -21.86
CA ASP A 157 20.27 12.60 -22.61
C ASP A 157 20.00 13.95 -23.28
N ARG A 158 18.84 14.13 -23.92
CA ARG A 158 18.46 15.42 -24.54
C ARG A 158 18.38 16.56 -23.53
N ILE A 159 17.80 16.33 -22.36
CA ILE A 159 17.74 17.34 -21.30
C ILE A 159 19.16 17.67 -20.82
N ALA A 160 19.99 16.64 -20.67
CA ALA A 160 21.35 16.79 -20.18
C ALA A 160 22.30 17.48 -21.17
N GLU A 161 22.08 17.32 -22.48
CA GLU A 161 22.83 18.06 -23.51
C GLU A 161 22.66 19.58 -23.37
N LEU A 162 21.50 20.04 -22.86
CA LEU A 162 21.21 21.47 -22.71
C LEU A 162 21.67 22.04 -21.37
N ARG A 163 21.63 21.26 -20.28
CA ARG A 163 21.81 21.76 -18.91
C ARG A 163 22.93 21.08 -18.13
N GLY A 164 23.58 20.11 -18.75
CA GLY A 164 24.47 19.16 -18.08
C GLY A 164 23.72 18.00 -17.45
N TYR A 165 24.46 16.95 -17.13
CA TYR A 165 23.91 15.74 -16.52
C TYR A 165 23.70 15.88 -15.01
N PRO A 166 22.64 15.26 -14.44
CA PRO A 166 22.39 15.34 -13.01
C PRO A 166 23.34 14.46 -12.21
N CYS A 167 23.59 14.82 -10.94
CA CYS A 167 24.36 13.94 -10.05
C CYS A 167 23.58 12.67 -9.68
N MET A 168 22.25 12.73 -9.67
CA MET A 168 21.38 11.63 -9.26
C MET A 168 20.06 11.65 -10.02
N VAL A 169 19.57 10.47 -10.38
CA VAL A 169 18.23 10.28 -10.93
C VAL A 169 17.45 9.40 -9.97
N VAL A 170 16.25 9.85 -9.59
CA VAL A 170 15.35 9.12 -8.71
C VAL A 170 14.08 8.80 -9.47
N SER A 171 13.55 7.59 -9.31
CA SER A 171 12.22 7.26 -9.79
C SER A 171 11.46 6.49 -8.75
N ASP A 172 10.14 6.56 -8.80
CA ASP A 172 9.33 5.55 -8.13
C ASP A 172 9.32 4.23 -8.91
N ASN A 173 8.99 3.14 -8.21
CA ASN A 173 9.14 1.75 -8.67
C ASN A 173 8.14 1.40 -9.79
N GLY A 174 8.15 2.16 -10.89
CA GLY A 174 7.58 1.75 -12.16
C GLY A 174 8.37 0.58 -12.73
N THR A 175 7.64 -0.45 -13.19
CA THR A 175 8.21 -1.61 -13.89
C THR A 175 9.04 -1.23 -15.12
N GLU A 176 8.85 -0.01 -15.64
CA GLU A 176 9.51 0.54 -16.82
C GLU A 176 11.03 0.70 -16.63
N LEU A 177 11.49 0.93 -15.40
CA LEU A 177 12.90 1.13 -15.06
C LEU A 177 13.59 -0.13 -14.53
N THR A 178 12.83 -1.21 -14.35
CA THR A 178 13.37 -2.53 -13.94
C THR A 178 13.78 -3.38 -15.15
N SER A 179 13.58 -2.88 -16.38
CA SER A 179 13.97 -3.60 -17.60
C SER A 179 15.47 -3.47 -17.87
N ASN A 180 16.13 -4.60 -18.18
CA ASN A 180 17.58 -4.71 -18.43
C ASN A 180 18.17 -3.65 -19.40
N ALA A 181 17.35 -2.98 -20.21
CA ALA A 181 17.77 -1.96 -21.16
C ALA A 181 18.41 -0.70 -20.52
N MET A 182 18.06 -0.37 -19.27
CA MET A 182 18.80 0.67 -18.53
C MET A 182 20.12 0.18 -17.94
N LEU A 183 20.25 -1.14 -17.70
CA LEU A 183 21.47 -1.77 -17.17
C LEU A 183 22.49 -2.12 -18.27
N THR A 184 22.06 -2.36 -19.51
CA THR A 184 22.94 -2.79 -20.62
C THR A 184 23.69 -1.67 -21.33
N ARG A 185 23.47 -0.41 -20.94
CA ARG A 185 24.13 0.77 -21.56
C ARG A 185 25.33 1.29 -20.76
N ILE A 186 25.87 0.47 -19.84
CA ILE A 186 27.21 0.66 -19.28
C ILE A 186 28.18 -0.08 -20.23
N PRO A 187 29.07 0.62 -20.97
CA PRO A 187 30.02 -0.05 -21.84
C PRO A 187 30.95 -0.98 -21.03
N GLU A 188 31.24 -2.14 -21.62
CA GLU A 188 32.02 -3.27 -21.09
C GLU A 188 33.47 -2.91 -20.70
N SER A 189 33.94 -1.70 -21.03
CA SER A 189 35.28 -1.19 -20.67
C SER A 189 35.43 -0.81 -19.18
N ALA A 190 34.43 -1.11 -18.35
CA ALA A 190 34.46 -0.91 -16.90
C ALA A 190 34.48 -2.27 -16.15
N LEU A 191 35.44 -3.14 -16.48
CA LEU A 191 35.70 -4.40 -15.75
C LEU A 191 36.32 -4.20 -14.35
N ALA A 192 36.05 -3.07 -13.70
CA ALA A 192 36.53 -2.77 -12.35
C ALA A 192 35.48 -2.04 -11.51
N THR A 193 34.22 -2.46 -11.51
CA THR A 193 33.35 -2.22 -10.35
C THR A 193 32.31 -3.34 -10.21
N SER A 194 32.62 -4.22 -9.27
CA SER A 194 31.80 -5.22 -8.57
C SER A 194 30.28 -5.16 -8.77
N ALA A 195 29.74 -6.31 -9.17
CA ALA A 195 28.36 -6.73 -8.95
C ALA A 195 27.86 -6.41 -7.53
N ILE A 196 26.67 -5.81 -7.41
CA ILE A 196 25.90 -5.85 -6.16
C ILE A 196 24.43 -6.10 -6.50
N THR A 197 24.09 -7.39 -6.46
CA THR A 197 22.78 -7.86 -6.03
C THR A 197 22.62 -7.51 -4.54
N SER A 198 21.48 -6.91 -4.18
CA SER A 198 21.01 -6.64 -2.80
C SER A 198 21.46 -5.33 -2.12
N PHE A 199 20.47 -4.46 -1.89
CA PHE A 199 20.14 -3.93 -0.56
C PHE A 199 21.29 -3.44 0.34
N SER A 200 21.86 -2.26 0.07
CA SER A 200 22.35 -1.33 1.10
C SER A 200 22.88 -0.01 0.54
N LEU A 201 22.49 1.06 1.24
CA LEU A 201 23.09 2.39 1.39
C LEU A 201 24.54 2.57 0.88
N ILE A 202 24.79 3.52 -0.02
CA ILE A 202 26.10 4.19 -0.14
C ILE A 202 25.90 5.69 -0.42
N GLN A 203 26.22 6.53 0.57
CA GLN A 203 26.69 7.91 0.36
C GLN A 203 28.12 7.83 -0.18
N LYS A 204 28.44 8.54 -1.26
CA LYS A 204 29.82 8.97 -1.49
C LYS A 204 29.99 10.35 -0.86
N HIS A 205 30.86 10.38 0.15
CA HIS A 205 31.38 11.57 0.80
C HIS A 205 32.06 12.45 -0.26
N VAL A 206 31.67 13.72 -0.37
CA VAL A 206 32.40 14.74 -1.14
C VAL A 206 33.30 15.47 -0.14
N PRO A 207 34.64 15.37 -0.21
CA PRO A 207 35.49 16.19 0.63
C PRO A 207 35.50 17.62 0.11
N SER A 208 35.35 18.58 1.03
CA SER A 208 35.58 19.99 0.75
C SER A 208 37.09 20.25 0.63
N SER A 209 37.54 20.79 -0.50
CA SER A 209 38.55 21.86 -0.64
C SER A 209 39.30 21.77 -1.97
N GLY A 210 39.59 22.93 -2.56
CA GLY A 210 40.73 23.13 -3.46
C GLY A 210 40.47 22.98 -4.96
N ASN A 211 40.76 24.07 -5.69
CA ASN A 211 40.77 24.23 -7.14
C ASN A 211 41.43 23.08 -7.93
N GLU A 212 40.68 22.46 -8.84
CA GLU A 212 40.99 22.15 -10.26
C GLU A 212 39.89 21.21 -10.82
N PRO A 213 39.50 21.27 -12.11
CA PRO A 213 38.40 20.48 -12.62
C PRO A 213 38.88 19.09 -13.07
N PRO A 214 38.36 17.97 -12.55
CA PRO A 214 38.67 16.68 -13.13
C PRO A 214 37.56 16.27 -14.10
N ILE A 215 37.99 16.03 -15.35
CA ILE A 215 37.30 15.22 -16.35
C ILE A 215 36.83 13.93 -15.65
N SER A 216 35.52 13.71 -15.54
CA SER A 216 34.95 12.59 -14.77
C SER A 216 34.11 11.66 -15.64
N PRO A 217 34.30 10.33 -15.53
CA PRO A 217 33.59 9.34 -16.35
C PRO A 217 32.11 9.21 -15.95
N ARG A 218 31.29 9.03 -16.98
CA ARG A 218 29.83 8.98 -17.00
C ARG A 218 29.24 7.87 -16.11
N PHE A 219 28.87 8.17 -14.87
CA PHE A 219 28.14 7.23 -14.00
C PHE A 219 26.89 7.86 -13.37
N PHE A 220 25.70 7.36 -13.73
CA PHE A 220 24.43 7.67 -13.07
C PHE A 220 24.12 6.65 -11.98
N THR A 221 23.66 7.12 -10.83
CA THR A 221 23.07 6.26 -9.79
C THR A 221 21.56 6.46 -9.79
N ILE A 222 20.81 5.38 -10.06
CA ILE A 222 19.34 5.35 -9.96
C ILE A 222 18.96 4.96 -8.54
N ALA A 223 18.28 5.86 -7.81
CA ALA A 223 17.71 5.57 -6.50
C ALA A 223 16.17 5.49 -6.58
N TYR A 224 15.55 4.61 -5.80
CA TYR A 224 14.11 4.35 -5.87
C TYR A 224 13.35 5.02 -4.70
N ARG A 225 12.27 5.79 -4.97
CA ARG A 225 11.42 6.48 -3.94
C ARG A 225 9.92 6.28 -4.19
N ASN A 226 9.04 6.17 -3.19
CA ASN A 226 7.57 6.33 -3.41
C ASN A 226 7.18 7.81 -3.31
N LEU A 227 6.53 8.39 -4.33
CA LEU A 227 6.09 9.78 -4.40
C LEU A 227 4.66 10.00 -3.82
N ARG A 228 4.53 10.02 -2.49
CA ARG A 228 3.23 10.38 -1.85
C ARG A 228 3.30 11.42 -0.73
N GLU A 229 4.32 12.27 -0.70
CA GLU A 229 4.42 13.34 0.30
C GLU A 229 5.03 14.62 -0.29
N PHE A 230 4.44 15.21 -1.33
CA PHE A 230 4.83 16.56 -1.77
C PHE A 230 3.72 17.41 -2.40
N ILE A 231 2.47 17.22 -1.97
CA ILE A 231 1.40 18.22 -2.16
C ILE A 231 0.64 18.36 -0.83
N GLN A 232 1.14 19.25 0.02
CA GLN A 232 0.38 20.11 0.93
C GLN A 232 1.18 21.39 1.14
#